data_AF-A0A6L5HZ32-F1
#
_entry.id   AF-A0A6L5HZ32-F1
#
_cell.length_a   1.000
_cell.length_b   1.000
_cell.length_c   1.000
_cell.angle_alpha   90.00
_cell.angle_beta   90.00
_cell.angle_gamma   90.00
#
_symmetry.space_group_name_H-M   'P 1'
#
loop_
_entity.id
_entity.type
_entity.pdbx_description
1 polymer ?
#
loop_
_entity_poly.entity_id
_entity_poly.type
_entity_poly.pdbx_seq_one_letter_code
_entity_poly.pdbx_strand_id
1 'polypeptide(L)'
;MTVSITYSSAFGDISIKDVLSVWSTGFKTAGHGTGNTGGFNTGDGKYDGEQYATSGANNSEYAYIAGSDTDNGLHYVYNPLVSPGDNMNHGGGKN
;
A
#
# COMPACT_ATOMS: atom_id res chain seq x y z
N MET A 1 3.14 5.58 -20.41
CA MET A 1 2.45 6.34 -19.35
C MET A 1 3.24 7.58 -19.02
N THR A 2 2.55 8.71 -18.84
CA THR A 2 3.09 9.89 -18.17
C THR A 2 2.60 9.89 -16.73
N VAL A 3 3.49 10.11 -15.76
CA VAL A 3 3.11 10.23 -14.35
C VAL A 3 2.52 11.61 -14.12
N SER A 4 1.31 11.67 -13.56
CA SER A 4 0.65 12.90 -13.11
C SER A 4 0.33 12.82 -11.62
N ILE A 5 0.43 13.94 -10.93
CA ILE A 5 0.16 14.03 -9.48
C ILE A 5 -0.97 15.03 -9.26
N THR A 6 -1.98 14.60 -8.54
CA THR A 6 -3.04 15.46 -8.01
C THR A 6 -2.89 15.54 -6.49
N TYR A 7 -2.97 16.74 -5.94
CA TYR A 7 -2.77 16.97 -4.52
C TYR A 7 -3.74 18.04 -4.00
N SER A 8 -4.04 18.00 -2.70
CA SER A 8 -4.79 19.08 -2.03
C SER A 8 -3.95 20.34 -1.98
N SER A 9 -4.54 21.51 -2.25
CA SER A 9 -3.83 22.80 -2.24
C SER A 9 -3.10 23.10 -0.92
N ALA A 10 -3.50 22.48 0.19
CA ALA A 10 -2.80 22.53 1.47
C ALA A 10 -1.34 22.03 1.41
N PHE A 11 -0.96 21.26 0.39
CA PHE A 11 0.39 20.74 0.18
C PHE A 11 1.15 21.43 -0.96
N GLY A 12 0.66 22.57 -1.48
CA GLY A 12 1.18 23.18 -2.71
C GLY A 12 2.63 23.64 -2.69
N ASP A 13 3.15 23.97 -1.50
CA ASP A 13 4.55 24.40 -1.31
C ASP A 13 5.43 23.33 -0.64
N ILE A 14 4.91 22.11 -0.49
CA ILE A 14 5.58 21.01 0.22
C ILE A 14 6.14 20.00 -0.79
N SER A 15 7.37 19.54 -0.57
CA SER A 15 7.95 18.52 -1.44
C SER A 15 7.27 17.16 -1.25
N ILE A 16 7.24 16.33 -2.31
CA ILE A 16 6.75 14.94 -2.23
C ILE A 16 7.47 14.17 -1.12
N LYS A 17 8.78 14.41 -0.96
CA LYS A 17 9.59 13.78 0.10
C LYS A 17 9.03 14.12 1.48
N ASP A 18 8.70 15.37 1.74
CA ASP A 18 8.23 15.80 3.05
C ASP A 18 6.83 15.26 3.33
N VAL A 19 5.94 15.29 2.33
CA VAL A 19 4.60 14.68 2.42
C VAL A 19 4.72 13.19 2.77
N LEU A 20 5.54 12.43 2.04
CA LEU A 20 5.71 11.00 2.26
C LEU A 20 6.40 10.69 3.59
N SER A 21 7.32 11.56 4.06
CA SER A 21 7.99 11.36 5.35
C SER A 21 7.03 11.56 6.52
N VAL A 22 6.18 12.59 6.46
CA VAL A 22 5.12 12.82 7.46
C VAL A 22 4.10 11.70 7.42
N TRP A 23 3.63 11.33 6.22
CA TRP A 23 2.68 10.24 6.03
C TRP A 23 3.22 8.92 6.58
N SER A 24 4.46 8.53 6.26
CA SER A 24 5.03 7.25 6.71
C SER A 24 5.19 7.20 8.23
N THR A 25 5.54 8.33 8.84
CA THR A 25 5.63 8.47 10.29
C THR A 25 4.25 8.31 10.93
N GLY A 26 3.22 8.96 10.38
CA GLY A 26 1.85 8.90 10.86
C GLY A 26 1.15 7.55 10.61
N PHE A 27 1.48 6.88 9.50
CA PHE A 27 1.00 5.54 9.16
C PHE A 27 1.47 4.48 10.16
N LYS A 28 2.55 4.73 10.93
CA LYS A 28 3.06 3.79 11.95
C LYS A 28 3.24 2.40 11.37
N THR A 29 4.18 2.28 10.43
CA THR A 29 4.47 1.03 9.69
C THR A 29 4.86 -0.15 10.59
N ALA A 30 5.38 0.12 11.79
CA ALA A 30 5.71 -0.90 12.78
C ALA A 30 4.43 -1.53 13.37
N GLY A 31 4.31 -2.86 13.24
CA GLY A 31 3.20 -3.62 13.82
C GLY A 31 2.13 -4.04 12.84
N HIS A 32 2.51 -4.44 11.62
CA HIS A 32 1.71 -5.34 10.77
C HIS A 32 1.52 -6.69 11.49
N GLY A 33 0.73 -6.70 12.56
CA GLY A 33 0.19 -7.92 13.16
C GLY A 33 -0.84 -8.53 12.22
N THR A 34 -1.45 -9.64 12.63
CA THR A 34 -2.44 -10.37 11.82
C THR A 34 -3.72 -9.58 11.53
N GLY A 35 -3.94 -8.43 12.20
CA GLY A 35 -5.15 -7.61 12.04
C GLY A 35 -5.07 -6.50 11.00
N ASN A 36 -3.87 -6.11 10.54
CA ASN A 36 -3.68 -4.93 9.70
C ASN A 36 -3.05 -5.29 8.35
N THR A 37 -3.44 -6.42 7.76
CA THR A 37 -2.86 -6.95 6.52
C THR A 37 -3.42 -6.32 5.25
N GLY A 38 -4.30 -5.32 5.38
CA GLY A 38 -5.03 -4.76 4.26
C GLY A 38 -5.97 -5.76 3.59
N GLY A 39 -6.47 -5.38 2.41
CA GLY A 39 -7.36 -6.22 1.61
C GLY A 39 -7.37 -5.80 0.14
N PHE A 40 -7.61 -6.80 -0.71
CA PHE A 40 -7.87 -6.58 -2.14
C PHE A 40 -9.36 -6.33 -2.38
N ASN A 41 -9.68 -5.54 -3.41
CA ASN A 41 -11.06 -5.25 -3.79
C ASN A 41 -11.85 -6.48 -4.29
N THR A 42 -11.19 -7.63 -4.51
CA THR A 42 -11.85 -8.89 -4.88
C THR A 42 -12.36 -9.71 -3.68
N GLY A 43 -12.16 -9.21 -2.45
CA GLY A 43 -12.67 -9.81 -1.21
C GLY A 43 -11.60 -10.42 -0.29
N ASP A 44 -12.07 -10.89 0.87
CA ASP A 44 -11.21 -11.32 1.97
C ASP A 44 -10.39 -12.57 1.64
N GLY A 45 -9.14 -12.59 2.12
CA GLY A 45 -8.21 -13.71 1.92
C GLY A 45 -7.76 -13.91 0.47
N LYS A 46 -8.05 -12.95 -0.41
CA LYS A 46 -7.53 -12.92 -1.77
C LYS A 46 -6.16 -12.25 -1.80
N TYR A 47 -5.36 -12.66 -2.76
CA TYR A 47 -4.01 -12.15 -2.99
C TYR A 47 -3.90 -11.39 -4.31
N ASP A 48 -5.02 -11.08 -4.92
CA ASP A 48 -5.10 -10.51 -6.26
C ASP A 48 -6.22 -9.47 -6.29
N GLY A 49 -6.07 -8.42 -7.08
CA GLY A 49 -7.15 -7.47 -7.32
C GLY A 49 -6.66 -6.22 -8.03
N GLU A 50 -7.59 -5.43 -8.57
CA GLU A 50 -7.25 -4.16 -9.22
C GLU A 50 -6.82 -3.10 -8.21
N GLN A 51 -7.25 -3.25 -6.95
CA GLN A 51 -6.94 -2.33 -5.86
C GLN A 51 -6.57 -3.10 -4.59
N TYR A 52 -5.59 -2.57 -3.86
CA TYR A 52 -5.22 -3.00 -2.52
C TYR A 52 -5.25 -1.79 -1.59
N ALA A 53 -5.91 -1.94 -0.45
CA ALA A 53 -6.01 -0.89 0.57
C ALA A 53 -5.52 -1.38 1.92
N THR A 54 -4.85 -0.52 2.67
CA THR A 54 -4.50 -0.78 4.07
C THR A 54 -4.45 0.52 4.88
N SER A 55 -4.68 0.39 6.19
CA SER A 55 -4.58 1.47 7.16
C SER A 55 -3.37 1.26 8.08
N GLY A 56 -2.85 2.36 8.60
CA GLY A 56 -1.73 2.33 9.52
C GLY A 56 -2.02 1.62 10.84
N ALA A 57 -0.98 1.18 11.55
CA ALA A 57 -1.13 0.48 12.82
C ALA A 57 -1.46 1.41 13.99
N ASN A 58 -1.83 0.83 15.16
CA ASN A 58 -2.02 1.54 16.42
C ASN A 58 -2.97 2.75 16.31
N ASN A 59 -4.18 2.51 15.79
CA ASN A 59 -5.22 3.53 15.54
C ASN A 59 -4.70 4.71 14.72
N SER A 60 -3.87 4.45 13.70
CA SER A 60 -3.46 5.49 12.76
C SER A 60 -4.66 5.95 11.93
N GLU A 61 -4.74 7.26 11.69
CA GLU A 61 -5.71 7.87 10.78
C GLU A 61 -5.24 7.83 9.32
N TYR A 62 -4.02 7.37 9.07
CA TYR A 62 -3.42 7.32 7.74
C TYR A 62 -3.73 5.98 7.07
N ALA A 63 -4.03 6.04 5.77
CA ALA A 63 -4.25 4.89 4.91
C ALA A 63 -3.63 5.13 3.54
N TYR A 64 -3.48 4.07 2.75
CA TYR A 64 -3.25 4.19 1.31
C TYR A 64 -4.06 3.17 0.52
N ILE A 65 -4.24 3.48 -0.76
CA ILE A 65 -4.79 2.57 -1.77
C ILE A 65 -3.81 2.54 -2.93
N ALA A 66 -3.36 1.34 -3.30
CA ALA A 66 -2.67 1.10 -4.55
C ALA A 66 -3.70 0.60 -5.58
N GLY A 67 -3.61 1.09 -6.82
CA GLY A 67 -4.45 0.65 -7.93
C GLY A 67 -3.59 0.30 -9.14
N SER A 68 -4.03 -0.68 -9.91
CA SER A 68 -3.45 -1.09 -11.19
C SER A 68 -4.51 -0.95 -12.28
N ASP A 69 -4.12 -0.36 -13.41
CA ASP A 69 -4.94 -0.24 -14.62
C ASP A 69 -4.55 -1.28 -15.69
N THR A 70 -3.77 -2.29 -15.28
CA THR A 70 -3.35 -3.41 -16.14
C THR A 70 -4.28 -4.61 -15.97
N ASP A 71 -4.41 -5.43 -17.02
CA ASP A 71 -5.25 -6.64 -17.01
C ASP A 71 -4.87 -7.64 -15.90
N ASN A 72 -3.60 -7.60 -15.45
CA ASN A 72 -3.06 -8.49 -14.42
C ASN A 72 -3.25 -7.97 -12.98
N GLY A 73 -3.76 -6.74 -12.81
CA GLY A 73 -4.04 -6.14 -11.52
C GLY A 73 -2.80 -6.00 -10.62
N LEU A 74 -3.03 -6.12 -9.32
CA LEU A 74 -2.04 -6.25 -8.26
C LEU A 74 -2.04 -7.69 -7.76
N HIS A 75 -0.87 -8.19 -7.38
CA HIS A 75 -0.69 -9.54 -6.84
C HIS A 75 0.22 -9.52 -5.61
N TYR A 76 -0.20 -10.20 -4.55
CA TYR A 76 0.57 -10.43 -3.33
C TYR A 76 1.06 -11.87 -3.30
N VAL A 77 2.36 -12.07 -3.06
CA VAL A 77 2.94 -13.40 -2.93
C VAL A 77 3.20 -13.65 -1.45
N TYR A 78 2.39 -14.47 -0.80
CA TYR A 78 2.65 -14.82 0.59
C TYR A 78 3.69 -15.94 0.67
N ASN A 79 4.93 -15.60 1.07
CA ASN A 79 5.93 -16.60 1.44
C ASN A 79 6.13 -16.59 2.97
N PRO A 80 5.72 -17.65 3.71
CA PRO A 80 5.87 -17.71 5.16
C PRO A 80 7.33 -17.90 5.63
N LEU A 81 8.26 -18.16 4.70
CA LEU A 81 9.68 -18.35 4.99
C LEU A 81 10.48 -17.04 4.97
N VAL A 82 9.87 -15.92 4.59
CA VAL A 82 10.50 -14.59 4.62
C VAL A 82 9.87 -13.73 5.71
N SER A 83 10.64 -12.81 6.28
CA SER A 83 10.15 -11.96 7.35
C SER A 83 9.02 -11.04 6.84
N PRO A 84 7.94 -10.84 7.61
CA PRO A 84 6.94 -9.83 7.29
C PRO A 84 7.60 -8.45 7.18
N GLY A 85 7.53 -7.84 5.99
CA GLY A 85 8.17 -6.55 5.68
C GLY A 85 9.18 -6.61 4.54
N ASP A 86 9.63 -7.81 4.14
CA ASP A 86 10.44 -7.93 2.93
C ASP A 86 9.58 -7.71 1.69
N ASN A 87 10.03 -6.84 0.78
CA ASN A 87 9.37 -6.55 -0.50
C ASN A 87 9.23 -7.79 -1.41
N MET A 88 9.84 -8.91 -1.00
CA MET A 88 9.71 -10.24 -1.59
C MET A 88 8.28 -10.79 -1.54
N ASN A 89 7.42 -10.31 -0.63
CA ASN A 89 6.00 -10.67 -0.61
C ASN A 89 5.11 -9.74 -1.46
N HIS A 90 5.66 -8.69 -2.07
CA HIS A 90 4.94 -7.71 -2.91
C HIS A 90 5.38 -7.79 -4.39
N GLY A 91 5.66 -9.00 -4.87
CA GLY A 91 6.30 -9.24 -6.16
C GLY A 91 5.37 -9.81 -7.24
N GLY A 92 5.24 -9.07 -8.34
CA GLY A 92 5.13 -9.65 -9.69
C GLY A 92 3.74 -9.64 -10.29
N GLY A 93 3.54 -8.76 -11.29
CA GLY A 93 2.44 -8.94 -12.24
C GLY A 93 2.49 -10.34 -12.83
N LYS A 94 1.32 -10.96 -12.99
CA LYS A 94 1.18 -12.28 -13.59
C LYS A 94 1.86 -12.28 -14.97
N ASN A 95 2.77 -13.22 -15.20
CA ASN A 95 3.28 -13.49 -16.56
C ASN A 95 2.19 -14.16 -17.39
#